data_AF-A0A0F8FFV7-F1
#
_entry.id   AF-A0A0F8FFV7-F1
#
_cell.length_a   1.000
_cell.length_b   1.000
_cell.length_c   1.000
_cell.angle_alpha   90.00
_cell.angle_beta   90.00
_cell.angle_gamma   90.00
#
_symmetry.space_group_name_H-M   'P 1'
#
loop_
_entity.id
_entity.type
_entity.pdbx_description
1 polymer ?
#
loop_
_entity_poly.entity_id
_entity_poly.type
_entity_poly.pdbx_seq_one_letter_code
_entity_poly.pdbx_strand_id
1 'polypeptide(L)'
;MVSLEGEIFSQDRYYHPRPDHGEKVPIHILNFRRVFAAWSPKLKNTLYFEKSPEEPEEEGLKRVREIVLLQVYDWFAGREGLIELTEPEFEQFMKVYEVFLQQSGEIRYSRQKKGRKTENLFELMESPCLIREVKKGPFSDKL
;
A
#
# COMPACT_ATOMS: atom_id res chain seq x y z
N MET A 1 -22.66 -13.88 13.23
CA MET A 1 -21.35 -13.37 13.68
C MET A 1 -20.30 -14.18 12.92
N VAL A 2 -19.78 -13.65 11.82
CA VAL A 2 -18.68 -14.28 11.09
C VAL A 2 -17.45 -13.43 11.35
N SER A 3 -16.67 -13.79 12.37
CA SER A 3 -15.30 -13.34 12.52
C SER A 3 -14.48 -14.11 11.47
N LEU A 4 -14.14 -13.44 10.38
CA LEU A 4 -13.07 -13.93 9.52
C LEU A 4 -11.77 -13.65 10.27
N GLU A 5 -11.33 -14.66 11.01
CA GLU A 5 -9.93 -14.86 11.38
C GLU A 5 -9.13 -14.94 10.08
N GLY A 6 -8.62 -13.80 9.66
CA GLY A 6 -7.46 -13.69 8.79
C GLY A 6 -6.58 -12.65 9.43
N GLU A 7 -5.40 -13.05 9.89
CA GLU A 7 -4.32 -12.27 10.51
C GLU A 7 -3.78 -11.10 9.66
N ILE A 8 -4.56 -10.59 8.72
CA ILE A 8 -4.05 -9.85 7.59
C ILE A 8 -3.80 -8.37 7.93
N PHE A 9 -4.35 -7.85 9.04
CA PHE A 9 -4.09 -6.49 9.50
C PHE A 9 -4.11 -6.33 11.02
N SER A 10 -3.27 -7.06 11.75
CA SER A 10 -2.88 -6.56 13.07
C SER A 10 -2.08 -5.28 12.86
N GLN A 11 -2.68 -4.12 13.11
CA GLN A 11 -2.07 -2.81 12.86
C GLN A 11 -0.76 -2.58 13.59
N ASP A 12 -0.53 -3.30 14.68
CA ASP A 12 0.74 -3.27 15.42
C ASP A 12 1.93 -3.88 14.63
N ARG A 13 1.68 -4.56 13.50
CA ARG A 13 2.75 -5.16 12.66
C ARG A 13 3.16 -4.33 11.46
N TYR A 14 2.36 -3.36 11.02
CA TYR A 14 2.61 -2.70 9.74
C TYR A 14 3.18 -1.31 9.90
N TYR A 15 4.42 -1.16 9.43
CA TYR A 15 5.06 0.13 9.24
C TYR A 15 4.30 0.94 8.19
N HIS A 16 4.16 2.25 8.43
CA HIS A 16 3.59 3.17 7.44
C HIS A 16 4.72 4.03 6.87
N PRO A 17 5.14 3.80 5.61
CA PRO A 17 6.15 4.61 4.96
C PRO A 17 5.71 6.07 4.94
N ARG A 18 6.53 6.95 5.51
CA ARG A 18 6.30 8.40 5.54
C ARG A 18 7.56 9.12 5.07
N PRO A 19 7.87 9.07 3.76
CA PRO A 19 8.99 9.83 3.21
C PRO A 19 8.93 11.29 3.63
N ASP A 20 10.10 11.85 3.91
CA ASP A 20 10.28 13.27 4.19
C ASP A 20 10.00 14.12 2.94
N HIS A 21 9.88 15.44 3.13
CA HIS A 21 9.60 16.33 2.02
C HIS A 21 10.73 16.33 0.99
N GLY A 22 10.42 15.92 -0.24
CA GLY A 22 11.40 15.78 -1.32
C GLY A 22 12.12 14.43 -1.33
N GLU A 23 11.89 13.58 -0.34
CA GLU A 23 12.37 12.20 -0.35
C GLU A 23 11.52 11.35 -1.31
N LYS A 24 12.22 10.56 -2.12
CA LYS A 24 11.63 9.59 -3.05
C LYS A 24 12.18 8.22 -2.70
N VAL A 25 11.34 7.39 -2.09
CA VAL A 25 11.72 6.06 -1.61
C VAL A 25 11.39 5.04 -2.70
N PRO A 26 12.37 4.24 -3.17
CA PRO A 26 12.10 3.10 -4.00
C PRO A 26 11.19 2.12 -3.27
N ILE A 27 10.14 1.66 -3.93
CA ILE A 27 9.21 0.69 -3.36
C ILE A 27 9.00 -0.48 -4.32
N HIS A 28 8.79 -1.67 -3.74
CA HIS A 28 8.28 -2.82 -4.47
C HIS A 28 6.82 -3.07 -4.12
N ILE A 29 5.97 -3.30 -5.12
CA ILE A 29 4.53 -3.51 -4.90
C ILE A 29 4.29 -4.98 -4.55
N LEU A 30 3.70 -5.23 -3.38
CA LEU A 30 3.41 -6.58 -2.90
C LEU A 30 1.95 -6.96 -3.12
N ASN A 31 1.03 -6.05 -2.82
CA ASN A 31 -0.41 -6.26 -2.99
C ASN A 31 -1.18 -4.93 -2.91
N PHE A 32 -2.41 -4.88 -3.39
CA PHE A 32 -3.34 -3.81 -3.07
C PHE A 32 -4.79 -4.32 -3.00
N ARG A 33 -5.60 -3.67 -2.16
CA ARG A 33 -7.04 -4.00 -2.03
C ARG A 33 -7.87 -2.81 -1.61
N ARG A 34 -9.14 -2.82 -2.04
CA ARG A 34 -10.17 -1.89 -1.54
C ARG A 34 -10.69 -2.37 -0.19
N VAL A 35 -10.79 -1.45 0.77
CA VAL A 35 -11.29 -1.70 2.12
C VAL A 35 -12.03 -0.46 2.63
N PHE A 36 -12.80 -0.63 3.70
CA PHE A 36 -13.33 0.46 4.49
C PHE A 36 -12.39 0.75 5.66
N ALA A 37 -12.00 2.00 5.82
CA ALA A 37 -11.21 2.48 6.95
C ALA A 37 -12.08 3.32 7.89
N ALA A 38 -12.01 3.05 9.19
CA ALA A 38 -12.71 3.85 10.21
C ALA A 38 -11.81 4.13 11.42
N TRP A 39 -11.86 5.32 11.98
CA TRP A 39 -11.13 5.66 13.20
C TRP A 39 -11.88 5.17 14.44
N SER A 40 -11.24 4.37 15.29
CA SER A 40 -11.75 3.99 16.60
C SER A 40 -11.20 4.94 17.66
N PRO A 41 -12.02 5.84 18.25
CA PRO A 41 -11.57 6.69 19.36
C PRO A 41 -11.16 5.88 20.59
N LYS A 42 -11.78 4.71 20.80
CA LYS A 42 -11.50 3.80 21.90
C LYS A 42 -10.11 3.20 21.81
N LEU A 43 -9.72 2.71 20.63
CA LEU A 43 -8.42 2.08 20.38
C LEU A 43 -7.34 3.08 19.94
N LYS A 44 -7.73 4.31 19.58
CA LYS A 44 -6.85 5.37 19.07
C LYS A 44 -6.07 4.96 17.83
N ASN A 45 -6.71 4.19 16.95
CA ASN A 45 -6.18 3.77 15.67
C ASN A 45 -7.27 3.81 14.59
N THR A 46 -6.86 3.75 13.32
CA THR A 46 -7.78 3.39 12.23
C THR A 46 -8.16 1.92 12.42
N LEU A 47 -9.17 1.39 11.77
CA LEU A 47 -9.51 -0.03 11.66
C LEU A 47 -9.91 -0.26 10.20
N TYR A 48 -9.62 -1.45 9.69
CA TYR A 48 -9.88 -1.80 8.29
C TYR A 48 -10.87 -2.96 8.20
N PHE A 49 -11.82 -2.83 7.29
CA PHE A 49 -12.92 -3.76 7.10
C PHE A 49 -13.07 -4.09 5.62
N GLU A 50 -13.35 -5.35 5.29
CA GLU A 50 -13.60 -5.74 3.89
C GLU A 50 -14.96 -5.23 3.37
N LYS A 51 -15.93 -5.08 4.27
CA LYS A 51 -17.25 -4.53 4.00
C LYS A 51 -17.49 -3.30 4.86
N SER A 52 -18.39 -2.42 4.43
CA SER A 52 -18.79 -1.29 5.25
C SER A 52 -19.33 -1.82 6.59
N PRO A 53 -18.91 -1.29 7.74
CA PRO A 53 -19.54 -1.61 9.02
C PRO A 53 -21.03 -1.24 8.94
N GLU A 54 -21.90 -2.11 9.46
CA GLU A 54 -23.36 -1.96 9.39
C GLU A 54 -23.83 -0.84 10.32
N GLU A 55 -23.29 -0.78 11.54
CA GLU A 55 -23.69 0.18 12.59
C GLU A 55 -22.46 0.91 13.17
N PRO A 56 -21.75 1.73 12.37
CA PRO A 56 -20.50 2.36 12.77
C PRO A 56 -20.65 3.28 13.99
N GLU A 57 -21.81 3.92 14.16
CA GLU A 57 -22.06 4.83 15.29
C GLU A 57 -22.22 4.06 16.62
N GLU A 58 -22.90 2.91 16.59
CA GLU A 58 -23.07 2.04 17.75
C GLU A 58 -21.74 1.42 18.19
N GLU A 59 -20.88 1.11 17.22
CA GLU A 59 -19.49 0.68 17.44
C GLU A 59 -18.54 1.84 17.83
N GLY A 60 -19.04 3.08 17.82
CA GLY A 60 -18.27 4.29 18.14
C GLY A 60 -17.21 4.66 17.11
N LEU A 61 -17.28 4.10 15.90
CA LEU A 61 -16.38 4.35 14.78
C LEU A 61 -16.65 5.72 14.15
N LYS A 62 -15.60 6.40 13.71
CA LYS A 62 -15.67 7.73 13.07
C LYS A 62 -14.99 7.71 11.71
N ARG A 63 -15.43 8.59 10.81
CA ARG A 63 -14.78 8.84 9.50
C ARG A 63 -14.65 7.56 8.66
N VAL A 64 -15.73 6.79 8.59
CA VAL A 64 -15.82 5.63 7.69
C VAL A 64 -15.64 6.11 6.26
N ARG A 65 -14.70 5.51 5.55
CA ARG A 65 -14.35 5.85 4.16
C ARG A 65 -13.85 4.62 3.44
N GLU A 66 -14.17 4.49 2.16
CA GLU A 66 -13.51 3.53 1.29
C GLU A 66 -12.13 4.06 0.90
N ILE A 67 -11.12 3.19 0.95
CA ILE A 67 -9.75 3.48 0.56
C ILE A 67 -9.14 2.27 -0.14
N VAL A 68 -8.00 2.46 -0.79
CA VAL A 68 -7.12 1.37 -1.20
C VAL A 68 -5.95 1.26 -0.22
N LEU A 69 -5.72 0.06 0.29
CA LEU A 69 -4.50 -0.26 1.02
C LEU A 69 -3.49 -0.87 0.06
N LEU A 70 -2.39 -0.15 -0.16
CA LEU A 70 -1.24 -0.59 -0.95
C LEU A 70 -0.18 -1.15 0.00
N GLN A 71 0.12 -2.44 -0.16
CA GLN A 71 1.21 -3.12 0.55
C GLN A 71 2.48 -3.05 -0.29
N VAL A 72 3.55 -2.56 0.32
CA VAL A 72 4.82 -2.31 -0.35
C VAL A 72 5.99 -2.83 0.46
N TYR A 73 7.10 -3.13 -0.19
CA TYR A 73 8.42 -3.22 0.45
C TYR A 73 9.13 -1.88 0.31
N ASP A 74 9.49 -1.25 1.42
CA ASP A 74 10.28 -0.02 1.47
C ASP A 74 11.77 -0.39 1.45
N TRP A 75 12.46 -0.07 0.36
CA TRP A 75 13.87 -0.43 0.18
C TRP A 75 14.83 0.31 1.10
N PHE A 76 14.47 1.51 1.57
CA PHE A 76 15.31 2.27 2.51
C PHE A 76 15.11 1.79 3.94
N ALA A 77 13.88 1.46 4.32
CA ALA A 77 13.59 0.91 5.65
C ALA A 77 13.85 -0.60 5.76
N GLY A 78 14.03 -1.30 4.63
CA GLY A 78 14.31 -2.74 4.57
C GLY A 78 13.15 -3.61 5.07
N ARG A 79 11.91 -3.14 4.98
CA ARG A 79 10.73 -3.82 5.54
C ARG A 79 9.44 -3.51 4.78
N GLU A 80 8.43 -4.35 4.98
CA GLU A 80 7.10 -4.12 4.43
C GLU A 80 6.39 -2.96 5.11
N GLY A 81 5.51 -2.29 4.37
CA GLY A 81 4.66 -1.24 4.89
C GLY A 81 3.35 -1.08 4.14
N LEU A 82 2.47 -0.25 4.71
CA LEU A 82 1.14 0.05 4.18
C LEU A 82 0.98 1.53 3.88
N ILE A 83 0.51 1.82 2.67
CA ILE A 83 0.15 3.18 2.22
C ILE A 83 -1.38 3.20 1.99
N GLU A 84 -2.07 4.13 2.66
CA GLU A 84 -3.48 4.42 2.40
C GLU A 84 -3.59 5.36 1.21
N LEU A 85 -4.36 4.95 0.20
CA LEU A 85 -4.64 5.73 -0.99
C LEU A 85 -6.12 6.07 -1.07
N THR A 86 -6.41 7.33 -1.36
CA THR A 86 -7.71 7.77 -1.89
C THR A 86 -7.89 7.30 -3.33
N GLU A 87 -9.12 7.31 -3.84
CA GLU A 87 -9.38 6.91 -5.23
C GLU A 87 -8.52 7.68 -6.25
N PRO A 88 -8.38 9.02 -6.19
CA PRO A 88 -7.52 9.74 -7.15
C PRO A 88 -6.03 9.37 -7.06
N GLU A 89 -5.54 9.08 -5.85
CA GLU A 89 -4.15 8.63 -5.65
C GLU A 89 -3.96 7.21 -6.18
N PHE A 90 -4.96 6.33 -6.03
CA PHE A 90 -4.95 5.00 -6.58
C PHE A 90 -5.00 5.01 -8.12
N GLU A 91 -5.82 5.86 -8.73
CA GLU A 91 -5.81 6.05 -10.18
C GLU A 91 -4.44 6.53 -10.70
N GLN A 92 -3.79 7.45 -9.97
CA GLN A 92 -2.45 7.91 -10.30
C GLN A 92 -1.42 6.78 -10.19
N PHE A 93 -1.47 6.01 -9.10
CA PHE A 93 -0.64 4.83 -8.89
C PHE A 93 -0.83 3.80 -10.03
N MET A 94 -2.07 3.48 -10.40
CA MET A 94 -2.35 2.46 -11.41
C MET A 94 -1.77 2.83 -12.78
N LYS A 95 -1.83 4.11 -13.17
CA LYS A 95 -1.18 4.59 -14.41
C LYS A 95 0.33 4.32 -14.39
N VAL A 96 0.99 4.56 -13.27
CA VAL A 96 2.43 4.29 -13.11
C VAL A 96 2.72 2.79 -13.10
N TYR A 97 1.88 2.02 -12.41
CA TYR A 97 2.03 0.57 -12.28
C TYR A 97 1.85 -0.14 -13.63
N GLU A 98 0.89 0.28 -14.45
CA GLU A 98 0.68 -0.25 -15.80
C GLU A 98 1.90 -0.01 -16.71
N VAL A 99 2.50 1.18 -16.65
CA VAL A 99 3.72 1.48 -17.41
C VAL A 99 4.90 0.67 -16.88
N PHE A 100 5.03 0.52 -15.56
CA PHE A 100 6.05 -0.32 -14.93
C PHE A 100 6.00 -1.77 -15.43
N LEU A 101 4.79 -2.34 -15.55
CA LEU A 101 4.60 -3.71 -16.06
C LEU A 101 5.03 -3.86 -17.53
N GLN A 102 5.02 -2.79 -18.32
CA GLN A 102 5.41 -2.80 -19.73
C GLN A 102 6.90 -2.52 -19.94
N GLN A 103 7.45 -1.54 -19.22
CA GLN A 103 8.75 -0.95 -19.52
C GLN A 103 9.85 -1.35 -18.54
N SER A 104 9.50 -2.07 -17.45
CA SER A 104 10.39 -2.32 -16.31
C SER A 104 10.91 -1.00 -15.69
N GLY A 105 11.59 -1.10 -14.54
CA GLY A 105 12.16 0.07 -13.86
C GLY A 105 11.96 0.01 -12.36
N GLU A 106 11.90 1.18 -11.73
CA GLU A 106 11.74 1.34 -10.28
C GLU A 106 10.60 2.31 -9.99
N ILE A 107 9.61 1.88 -9.21
CA ILE A 107 8.57 2.78 -8.72
C ILE A 107 9.11 3.50 -7.49
N ARG A 108 9.06 4.83 -7.51
CA ARG A 108 9.41 5.69 -6.38
C ARG A 108 8.17 6.30 -5.77
N TYR A 109 8.08 6.19 -4.44
CA TYR A 109 7.02 6.76 -3.64
C TYR A 109 7.53 8.02 -2.92
N SER A 110 6.72 9.06 -2.94
CA SER A 110 6.97 10.31 -2.24
C SER A 110 5.67 10.90 -1.71
N ARG A 111 5.80 11.90 -0.83
CA ARG A 111 4.67 12.65 -0.29
C ARG A 111 4.81 14.11 -0.65
N GLN A 112 3.78 14.67 -1.28
CA GLN A 112 3.75 16.07 -1.68
C GLN A 112 2.71 16.84 -0.87
N LYS A 113 3.09 17.96 -0.27
CA LYS A 113 2.15 18.85 0.41
C LYS A 113 1.47 19.76 -0.60
N LYS A 114 0.15 19.63 -0.78
CA LYS A 114 -0.68 20.56 -1.56
C LYS A 114 -1.64 21.31 -0.63
N GLY A 115 -1.29 22.56 -0.33
CA GLY A 115 -2.02 23.39 0.63
C GLY A 115 -2.05 22.76 2.02
N ARG A 116 -3.24 22.40 2.51
CA ARG A 116 -3.43 21.75 3.82
C ARG A 116 -3.37 20.22 3.78
N LYS A 117 -3.36 19.61 2.59
CA LYS A 117 -3.36 18.16 2.41
C LYS A 117 -1.97 17.68 2.01
N THR A 118 -1.67 16.44 2.37
CA THR A 118 -0.51 15.72 1.84
C THR A 118 -1.05 14.64 0.93
N GLU A 119 -0.53 14.57 -0.28
CA GLU A 119 -0.89 13.58 -1.29
C GLU A 119 0.26 12.59 -1.46
N ASN A 120 -0.11 11.32 -1.67
CA ASN A 120 0.81 10.26 -2.07
C ASN A 120 1.07 10.38 -3.58
N LEU A 121 2.34 10.33 -3.96
CA LEU A 121 2.76 10.43 -5.36
C LEU A 121 3.68 9.27 -5.72
N PHE A 122 3.42 8.65 -6.87
CA PHE A 122 4.22 7.58 -7.45
C PHE A 122 4.83 8.03 -8.78
N GLU A 123 6.08 7.66 -9.01
CA GLU A 123 6.78 7.94 -10.27
C GLU A 123 7.51 6.69 -10.71
N LEU A 124 7.50 6.41 -12.03
CA LEU A 124 8.36 5.38 -12.60
C LEU A 124 9.70 6.02 -12.98
N MET A 125 10.78 5.50 -12.40
CA MET A 125 12.12 5.77 -12.87
C MET A 125 12.51 4.64 -13.81
N GLU A 126 12.75 4.99 -15.07
CA GLU A 126 13.39 4.08 -16.00
C GLU A 126 14.74 3.67 -15.42
N SER A 127 14.92 2.37 -15.26
CA SER A 127 16.20 1.79 -14.89
C SER A 127 16.56 0.81 -16.00
N PRO A 128 17.80 0.82 -16.51
CA PRO A 128 18.25 -0.19 -17.46
C PRO A 128 18.34 -1.53 -16.73
N CYS A 129 17.20 -2.20 -16.58
CA CYS A 129 17.14 -3.54 -16.04
C CYS A 129 17.73 -4.48 -17.09
N LEU A 130 18.88 -5.07 -16.79
CA LEU A 130 19.39 -6.19 -17.55
C LEU A 130 18.42 -7.36 -17.35
N ILE A 131 17.57 -7.61 -18.36
CA ILE A 131 16.73 -8.81 -18.40
C ILE A 131 17.69 -10.00 -18.48
N ARG A 132 17.91 -10.66 -17.35
CA ARG A 132 18.68 -11.89 -17.32
C ARG A 132 17.81 -13.01 -17.89
N GLU A 133 18.27 -13.65 -18.96
CA GLU A 133 17.65 -14.89 -19.42
C GLU A 133 17.75 -15.95 -18.31
N VAL A 134 16.60 -16.32 -17.74
CA VAL A 134 16.51 -17.42 -16.78
C VAL A 134 16.24 -18.69 -17.58
N LYS A 135 17.24 -19.56 -17.71
CA LYS A 135 17.04 -20.90 -18.28
C LYS A 135 16.08 -21.66 -17.37
N LYS A 136 15.00 -22.22 -17.94
CA LYS A 136 14.13 -23.17 -17.23
C LYS A 136 14.98 -24.38 -16.84
N GLY A 137 15.38 -24.44 -15.57
CA GLY A 137 15.95 -25.64 -14.95
C GLY A 137 14.83 -26.43 -14.26
N PRO A 138 15.02 -27.74 -14.02
CA PRO A 138 14.14 -28.47 -13.12
C PRO A 138 14.13 -27.76 -11.77
N PHE A 139 12.94 -27.50 -11.23
CA PHE A 139 12.80 -27.10 -9.83
C PHE A 139 13.41 -28.24 -8.99
N SER A 140 14.42 -27.93 -8.20
CA SER A 140 15.09 -28.93 -7.37
C SER A 140 14.19 -29.26 -6.18
N ASP A 141 13.14 -30.04 -6.41
CA ASP A 141 12.28 -30.62 -5.37
C ASP A 141 13.00 -31.80 -4.67
N LYS A 142 14.24 -31.57 -4.23
CA LYS A 142 15.03 -32.53 -3.44
C LYS A 142 15.86 -31.80 -2.40
N LEU A 143 15.22 -31.36 -1.32
CA LEU A 143 15.83 -31.16 -0.01
C LEU A 143 14.85 -31.63 1.07
#